data_AF-A0A420S0Y9-F1
#
_entry.id   AF-A0A420S0Y9-F1
#
_cell.length_a   1.000
_cell.length_b   1.000
_cell.length_c   1.000
_cell.angle_alpha   90.00
_cell.angle_beta   90.00
_cell.angle_gamma   90.00
#
_symmetry.space_group_name_H-M   'P 1'
#
loop_
_entity.id
_entity.type
_entity.pdbx_description
1 polymer ?
#
loop_
_entity_poly.entity_id
_entity_poly.type
_entity_poly.pdbx_seq_one_letter_code
_entity_poly.pdbx_strand_id
1 'polypeptide(L)'
;MALLLGFGWWSAPKSLTIHVPPDLRSGSTRKWWDVPPESVYAFTFYIWQQAQRWPTNGEQDYPRNLHALSAYFTPSCRAFLQQDFEFRRSNGELRQRVRGIYEIPGRGYGDDPAARVQTVSTNNWVVTLDVSADEYLGAEQVKRALVRYALKVVRMDVDPERNPFGLALDCHARAPERIETPPPPAPPGRAASAGSNLQGDTP
;
A
#
# COMPACT_ATOMS: atom_id res chain seq x y z
N MET A 1 1.64 46.42 -12.48
CA MET A 1 1.25 45.66 -11.27
C MET A 1 0.98 44.19 -11.61
N ALA A 2 2.03 43.38 -11.78
CA ALA A 2 1.87 41.93 -11.99
C ALA A 2 3.02 41.08 -11.42
N LEU A 3 4.09 41.71 -10.91
CA LEU A 3 5.28 41.00 -10.40
C LEU A 3 5.23 40.71 -8.90
N LEU A 4 4.27 41.26 -8.15
CA LEU A 4 4.12 41.02 -6.70
C LEU A 4 3.29 39.77 -6.37
N LEU A 5 2.62 39.16 -7.35
CA LEU A 5 1.78 37.97 -7.13
C LEU A 5 2.57 36.64 -7.21
N GLY A 6 3.79 36.65 -7.74
CA GLY A 6 4.62 35.44 -7.87
C GLY A 6 5.38 35.06 -6.60
N PHE A 7 5.66 36.01 -5.71
CA PHE A 7 6.45 35.75 -4.50
C PHE A 7 5.63 35.06 -3.39
N GLY A 8 4.32 35.30 -3.33
CA GLY A 8 3.44 34.71 -2.32
C GLY A 8 3.19 33.20 -2.49
N TRP A 9 3.29 32.68 -3.73
CA TRP A 9 3.13 31.25 -4.01
C TRP A 9 4.35 30.42 -3.57
N TRP A 10 5.54 31.04 -3.51
CA TRP A 10 6.76 30.36 -3.07
C TRP A 10 6.86 30.28 -1.54
N SER A 11 6.23 31.19 -0.81
CA SER A 11 6.19 31.21 0.66
C SER A 11 5.01 30.42 1.26
N ALA A 12 4.26 29.66 0.46
CA ALA A 12 3.16 28.86 0.97
C ALA A 12 3.69 27.74 1.90
N PRO A 13 3.18 27.63 3.14
CA PRO A 13 3.69 26.67 4.12
C PRO A 13 3.51 25.23 3.60
N LYS A 14 4.63 24.50 3.52
CA LYS A 14 4.71 23.15 2.92
C LYS A 14 4.21 22.02 3.83
N SER A 15 3.78 22.35 5.04
CA SER A 15 3.22 21.41 6.01
C SER A 15 2.00 22.04 6.65
N LEU A 16 0.82 21.51 6.33
CA LEU A 16 -0.40 21.79 7.07
C LEU A 16 -0.49 20.77 8.20
N THR A 17 -0.10 21.18 9.40
CA THR A 17 -0.36 20.40 10.61
C THR A 17 -1.84 20.51 10.91
N ILE A 18 -2.61 19.50 10.53
CA ILE A 18 -4.04 19.44 10.83
C ILE A 18 -4.18 19.07 12.31
N HIS A 19 -4.31 20.08 13.17
CA HIS A 19 -4.89 19.88 14.48
C HIS A 19 -6.39 19.64 14.27
N VAL A 20 -6.81 18.38 14.38
CA VAL A 20 -8.22 18.05 14.56
C VAL A 20 -8.51 18.27 16.04
N PRO A 21 -9.06 19.42 16.46
CA PRO A 21 -9.57 19.54 17.82
C PRO A 21 -10.63 18.44 18.00
N PRO A 22 -10.66 17.74 19.15
CA PRO A 22 -11.73 16.79 19.42
C PRO A 22 -13.07 17.52 19.28
N ASP A 23 -14.06 16.89 18.63
CA ASP A 23 -15.42 17.40 18.59
C ASP A 23 -15.90 17.67 20.02
N LEU A 24 -16.16 18.93 20.35
CA LEU A 24 -16.60 19.34 21.69
C LEU A 24 -18.09 19.01 21.94
N ARG A 25 -18.84 18.55 20.92
CA ARG A 25 -20.22 18.05 21.09
C ARG A 25 -20.26 16.62 21.64
N SER A 26 -19.15 15.89 21.54
CA SER A 26 -18.91 14.59 22.15
C SER A 26 -17.45 14.50 22.56
N GLY A 27 -17.09 15.23 23.62
CA GLY A 27 -15.69 15.37 24.07
C GLY A 27 -14.89 14.07 23.98
N SER A 28 -14.01 13.98 22.98
CA SER A 28 -13.13 12.84 22.80
C SER A 28 -12.04 12.92 23.87
N THR A 29 -12.26 12.21 24.98
CA THR A 29 -11.28 12.02 26.04
C THR A 29 -10.28 10.96 25.59
N ARG A 30 -9.36 11.32 24.69
CA ARG A 30 -8.29 10.41 24.27
C ARG A 30 -7.02 10.69 25.06
N LYS A 31 -6.40 9.63 25.57
CA LYS A 31 -5.06 9.70 26.18
C LYS A 31 -4.10 10.26 25.14
N TRP A 32 -3.28 11.25 25.49
CA TRP A 32 -2.37 11.90 24.54
C TRP A 32 -1.36 10.94 23.92
N TRP A 33 -1.05 9.84 24.61
CA TRP A 33 -0.15 8.79 24.13
C TRP A 33 -0.83 7.70 23.32
N ASP A 34 -2.16 7.67 23.27
CA ASP A 34 -2.89 6.63 22.55
C ASP A 34 -2.94 6.93 21.05
N VAL A 35 -2.41 6.02 20.23
CA VAL A 35 -2.34 6.21 18.78
C VAL A 35 -3.59 5.60 18.14
N PRO A 36 -4.36 6.37 17.35
CA PRO A 36 -5.54 5.85 16.66
C PRO A 36 -5.21 4.73 15.68
N PRO A 37 -5.95 3.59 15.69
CA PRO A 37 -5.74 2.50 14.73
C PRO A 37 -5.84 2.99 13.27
N GLU A 38 -6.74 3.93 12.96
CA GLU A 38 -6.86 4.57 11.66
C GLU A 38 -5.56 5.28 11.24
N SER A 39 -4.88 5.94 12.17
CA SER A 39 -3.59 6.58 11.94
C SER A 39 -2.48 5.55 11.74
N VAL A 40 -2.49 4.45 12.50
CA VAL A 40 -1.55 3.33 12.32
C VAL A 40 -1.73 2.71 10.93
N TYR A 41 -2.97 2.49 10.49
CA TYR A 41 -3.27 1.96 9.16
C TYR A 41 -2.77 2.89 8.06
N ALA A 42 -3.15 4.18 8.13
CA ALA A 42 -2.78 5.18 7.13
C ALA A 42 -1.26 5.34 7.01
N PHE A 43 -0.56 5.42 8.16
CA PHE A 43 0.90 5.42 8.21
C PHE A 43 1.47 4.19 7.50
N THR A 44 0.99 2.99 7.85
CA THR A 44 1.50 1.74 7.33
C THR A 44 1.33 1.65 5.82
N PHE A 45 0.12 1.93 5.33
CA PHE A 45 -0.15 1.92 3.90
C PHE A 45 0.71 2.94 3.16
N TYR A 46 0.79 4.18 3.64
CA TYR A 46 1.55 5.25 2.99
C TYR A 46 3.05 4.95 2.89
N ILE A 47 3.67 4.49 3.99
CA ILE A 47 5.11 4.18 4.00
C ILE A 47 5.39 2.92 3.18
N TRP A 48 4.58 1.86 3.34
CA TRP A 48 4.77 0.62 2.60
C TRP A 48 4.58 0.81 1.09
N GLN A 49 3.56 1.56 0.68
CA GLN A 49 3.31 1.91 -0.71
C GLN A 49 4.52 2.62 -1.32
N GLN A 50 5.03 3.65 -0.65
CA GLN A 50 6.17 4.41 -1.17
C GLN A 50 7.44 3.58 -1.22
N ALA A 51 7.69 2.73 -0.22
CA ALA A 51 8.85 1.85 -0.20
C ALA A 51 8.85 0.89 -1.39
N GLN A 52 7.68 0.30 -1.71
CA GLN A 52 7.53 -0.75 -2.71
C GLN A 52 7.22 -0.24 -4.13
N ARG A 53 7.02 1.06 -4.34
CA ARG A 53 6.67 1.64 -5.65
C ARG A 53 7.91 2.00 -6.46
N TRP A 54 7.96 1.55 -7.72
CA TRP A 54 9.04 1.87 -8.65
C TRP A 54 8.48 2.60 -9.87
N PRO A 55 8.35 3.93 -9.85
CA PRO A 55 7.70 4.66 -10.93
C PRO A 55 8.46 4.66 -12.26
N THR A 56 9.76 4.34 -12.27
CA THR A 56 10.61 4.48 -13.45
C THR A 56 11.50 3.26 -13.67
N ASN A 57 12.25 2.82 -12.67
CA ASN A 57 13.11 1.64 -12.75
C ASN A 57 13.39 1.10 -11.35
N GLY A 58 12.94 -0.14 -11.08
CA GLY A 58 13.11 -0.82 -9.79
C GLY A 58 14.54 -0.87 -9.27
N GLU A 59 15.55 -0.96 -10.16
CA GLU A 59 16.96 -0.97 -9.73
C GLU A 59 17.42 0.35 -9.11
N GLN A 60 16.79 1.47 -9.47
CA GLN A 60 17.13 2.80 -8.99
C GLN A 60 16.14 3.28 -7.93
N ASP A 61 14.85 3.04 -8.16
CA ASP A 61 13.77 3.52 -7.31
C ASP A 61 13.75 2.81 -5.97
N TYR A 62 13.90 1.48 -5.96
CA TYR A 62 13.80 0.71 -4.72
C TYR A 62 14.83 1.16 -3.66
N PRO A 63 16.15 1.16 -3.93
CA PRO A 63 17.13 1.56 -2.93
C PRO A 63 17.01 3.05 -2.56
N ARG A 64 16.63 3.91 -3.52
CA ARG A 64 16.35 5.34 -3.27
C ARG A 64 15.21 5.53 -2.29
N ASN A 65 14.11 4.80 -2.46
CA ASN A 65 12.97 4.85 -1.55
C ASN A 65 13.34 4.33 -0.15
N LEU A 66 14.08 3.21 -0.08
CA LEU A 66 14.55 2.65 1.19
C LEU A 66 15.43 3.64 1.97
N HIS A 67 16.33 4.34 1.28
CA HIS A 67 17.15 5.39 1.87
C HIS A 67 16.31 6.58 2.37
N ALA A 68 15.42 7.10 1.51
CA ALA A 68 14.57 8.24 1.83
C ALA A 68 13.60 7.98 3.00
N LEU A 69 13.12 6.74 3.15
CA LEU A 69 12.18 6.34 4.19
C LEU A 69 12.86 5.71 5.42
N SER A 70 14.19 5.76 5.51
CA SER A 70 14.97 5.06 6.53
C SER A 70 14.61 5.40 7.99
N ALA A 71 14.01 6.57 8.24
CA ALA A 71 13.50 6.98 9.55
C ALA A 71 12.17 6.32 9.95
N TYR A 72 11.47 5.67 9.01
CA TYR A 72 10.20 4.99 9.23
C TYR A 72 10.34 3.46 9.32
N PHE A 73 11.57 2.96 9.38
CA PHE A 73 11.87 1.54 9.50
C PHE A 73 12.68 1.27 10.76
N THR A 74 12.38 0.16 11.44
CA THR A 74 13.28 -0.38 12.45
C THR A 74 14.60 -0.83 11.81
N PRO A 75 15.72 -0.93 12.56
CA PRO A 75 16.98 -1.44 12.02
C PRO A 75 16.86 -2.83 11.38
N SER A 76 16.10 -3.73 12.00
CA SER A 76 15.77 -5.06 11.47
C SER A 76 15.02 -4.98 10.14
N CYS A 77 14.02 -4.10 10.05
CA CYS A 77 13.25 -3.95 8.81
C CYS A 77 14.09 -3.33 7.67
N ARG A 78 15.00 -2.40 7.98
CA ARG A 78 15.96 -1.89 6.98
C ARG A 78 16.84 -2.99 6.43
N ALA A 79 17.41 -3.84 7.30
CA ALA A 79 18.23 -4.96 6.88
C ALA A 79 17.44 -5.95 6.00
N PHE A 80 16.21 -6.27 6.40
CA PHE A 80 15.31 -7.12 5.63
C PHE A 80 15.03 -6.56 4.23
N LEU A 81 14.66 -5.28 4.12
CA LEU A 81 14.34 -4.64 2.84
C LEU A 81 15.56 -4.51 1.93
N GLN A 82 16.74 -4.26 2.52
CA GLN A 82 18.01 -4.25 1.78
C GLN A 82 18.30 -5.63 1.18
N GLN A 83 18.09 -6.70 1.94
CA GLN A 83 18.26 -8.07 1.47
C GLN A 83 17.24 -8.43 0.38
N ASP A 84 15.97 -8.02 0.52
CA ASP A 84 14.95 -8.20 -0.52
C ASP A 84 15.33 -7.46 -1.81
N PHE A 85 15.83 -6.22 -1.72
CA PHE A 85 16.35 -5.49 -2.87
C PHE A 85 17.48 -6.27 -3.57
N GLU A 86 18.48 -6.74 -2.82
CA GLU A 86 19.63 -7.46 -3.37
C GLU A 86 19.21 -8.76 -4.06
N PHE A 87 18.33 -9.53 -3.42
CA PHE A 87 17.77 -10.77 -3.97
C PHE A 87 17.01 -10.52 -5.28
N ARG A 88 16.11 -9.52 -5.31
CA ARG A 88 15.36 -9.18 -6.52
C ARG A 88 16.25 -8.69 -7.64
N ARG A 89 17.27 -7.89 -7.30
CA ARG A 89 18.26 -7.40 -8.26
C ARG A 89 19.05 -8.55 -8.88
N SER A 90 19.54 -9.50 -8.07
CA SER A 90 20.30 -10.65 -8.59
C SER A 90 19.44 -11.57 -9.47
N ASN A 91 18.13 -11.65 -9.21
CA ASN A 91 17.19 -12.42 -10.03
C ASN A 91 16.69 -11.66 -11.28
N GLY A 92 17.13 -10.43 -11.50
CA GLY A 92 16.66 -9.60 -12.63
C GLY A 92 15.20 -9.13 -12.49
N GLU A 93 14.61 -9.22 -11.31
CA GLU A 93 13.21 -8.84 -11.04
C GLU A 93 12.99 -7.32 -11.00
N LEU A 94 14.06 -6.52 -11.03
CA LEU A 94 13.99 -5.05 -10.91
C LEU A 94 14.33 -4.30 -12.21
N ARG A 95 15.07 -4.95 -13.12
CA ARG A 95 15.70 -4.29 -14.26
C ARG A 95 14.65 -3.73 -15.21
N GLN A 96 14.61 -2.40 -15.35
CA GLN A 96 13.64 -1.68 -16.18
C GLN A 96 12.18 -1.95 -15.77
N ARG A 97 11.96 -2.40 -14.52
CA ARG A 97 10.63 -2.71 -14.01
C ARG A 97 10.02 -1.46 -13.40
N VAL A 98 8.82 -1.15 -13.85
CA VAL A 98 7.95 -0.15 -13.21
C VAL A 98 6.94 -0.91 -12.36
N ARG A 99 6.74 -0.49 -11.11
CA ARG A 99 5.79 -1.12 -10.17
C ARG A 99 4.88 -0.08 -9.56
N GLY A 100 3.57 -0.28 -9.71
CA GLY A 100 2.53 0.39 -8.96
C GLY A 100 2.08 -0.44 -7.77
N ILE A 101 1.75 0.23 -6.66
CA ILE A 101 1.18 -0.38 -5.45
C ILE A 101 -0.11 0.38 -5.11
N TYR A 102 -1.22 -0.34 -5.06
CA TYR A 102 -2.55 0.24 -4.88
C TYR A 102 -3.32 -0.53 -3.82
N GLU A 103 -4.06 0.18 -2.96
CA GLU A 103 -5.05 -0.47 -2.11
C GLU A 103 -6.14 -1.12 -2.98
N ILE A 104 -6.62 -2.30 -2.58
CA ILE A 104 -7.73 -2.94 -3.28
C ILE A 104 -9.05 -2.30 -2.80
N PRO A 105 -9.89 -1.75 -3.69
CA PRO A 105 -11.17 -1.16 -3.31
C PRO A 105 -12.07 -2.15 -2.54
N GLY A 106 -12.76 -1.67 -1.51
CA GLY A 106 -13.61 -2.50 -0.64
C GLY A 106 -12.83 -3.44 0.29
N ARG A 107 -11.52 -3.23 0.42
CA ARG A 107 -10.63 -3.99 1.31
C ARG A 107 -9.72 -3.05 2.11
N GLY A 108 -10.13 -1.81 2.29
CA GLY A 108 -9.39 -0.81 3.06
C GLY A 108 -9.77 -0.83 4.53
N TYR A 109 -9.25 0.14 5.29
CA TYR A 109 -9.57 0.28 6.71
C TYR A 109 -11.06 0.51 6.99
N GLY A 110 -11.72 1.35 6.18
CA GLY A 110 -13.13 1.70 6.39
C GLY A 110 -14.11 0.53 6.25
N ASP A 111 -13.70 -0.54 5.56
CA ASP A 111 -14.54 -1.71 5.32
C ASP A 111 -14.54 -2.70 6.51
N ASP A 112 -13.38 -2.89 7.16
CA ASP A 112 -13.22 -3.78 8.33
C ASP A 112 -12.07 -3.31 9.24
N PRO A 113 -12.29 -2.29 10.09
CA PRO A 113 -11.23 -1.70 10.92
C PRO A 113 -10.53 -2.73 11.82
N ALA A 114 -11.28 -3.66 12.41
CA ALA A 114 -10.78 -4.62 13.39
C ALA A 114 -9.91 -5.72 12.74
N ALA A 115 -10.24 -6.15 11.52
CA ALA A 115 -9.37 -7.06 10.76
C ALA A 115 -8.12 -6.36 10.18
N ARG A 116 -8.21 -5.05 9.97
CA ARG A 116 -7.16 -4.24 9.34
C ARG A 116 -6.08 -3.80 10.32
N VAL A 117 -6.44 -3.51 11.56
CA VAL A 117 -5.47 -3.13 12.60
C VAL A 117 -5.76 -3.89 13.89
N GLN A 118 -4.82 -4.76 14.27
CA GLN A 118 -4.83 -5.44 15.55
C GLN A 118 -3.85 -4.73 16.50
N THR A 119 -4.36 -4.15 17.59
CA THR A 119 -3.54 -3.62 18.66
C THR A 119 -2.99 -4.76 19.50
N VAL A 120 -1.66 -4.97 19.46
CA VAL A 120 -0.97 -5.97 20.28
C VAL A 120 -0.62 -5.39 21.65
N SER A 121 -0.25 -4.11 21.69
CA SER A 121 0.01 -3.34 22.93
C SER A 121 -0.10 -1.84 22.64
N THR A 122 0.08 -0.99 23.65
CA THR A 122 0.12 0.48 23.51
C THR A 122 1.20 0.99 22.54
N ASN A 123 2.19 0.15 22.20
CA ASN A 123 3.33 0.51 21.36
C ASN A 123 3.50 -0.42 20.14
N ASN A 124 2.62 -1.41 19.94
CA ASN A 124 2.80 -2.41 18.89
C ASN A 124 1.46 -2.78 18.26
N TRP A 125 1.45 -2.84 16.93
CA TRP A 125 0.28 -3.18 16.13
C TRP A 125 0.67 -4.17 15.03
N VAL A 126 -0.31 -4.96 14.60
CA VAL A 126 -0.25 -5.72 13.34
C VAL A 126 -1.27 -5.12 12.39
N VAL A 127 -0.81 -4.74 11.20
CA VAL A 127 -1.62 -4.13 10.15
C VAL A 127 -1.73 -5.07 8.97
N THR A 128 -2.96 -5.31 8.52
CA THR A 128 -3.26 -6.14 7.35
C THR A 128 -3.57 -5.24 6.15
N LEU A 129 -2.67 -5.18 5.17
CA LEU A 129 -2.87 -4.46 3.92
C LEU A 129 -3.18 -5.43 2.78
N ASP A 130 -4.29 -5.23 2.08
CA ASP A 130 -4.58 -5.94 0.84
C ASP A 130 -4.30 -4.99 -0.33
N VAL A 131 -3.28 -5.30 -1.14
CA VAL A 131 -2.82 -4.42 -2.23
C VAL A 131 -2.73 -5.13 -3.57
N SER A 132 -2.93 -4.38 -4.65
CA SER A 132 -2.56 -4.78 -6.01
C SER A 132 -1.16 -4.26 -6.30
N ALA A 133 -0.26 -5.18 -6.66
CA ALA A 133 1.06 -4.87 -7.20
C ALA A 133 1.05 -5.13 -8.70
N ASP A 134 1.10 -4.05 -9.47
CA ASP A 134 1.07 -4.09 -10.93
C ASP A 134 2.48 -3.76 -11.43
N GLU A 135 3.12 -4.68 -12.16
CA GLU A 135 4.46 -4.49 -12.72
C GLU A 135 4.42 -4.41 -14.24
N TYR A 136 5.22 -3.50 -14.79
CA TYR A 136 5.32 -3.21 -16.21
C TYR A 136 6.78 -3.27 -16.70
N LEU A 137 6.94 -3.61 -17.98
CA LEU A 137 8.17 -3.44 -18.74
C LEU A 137 7.86 -2.60 -19.97
N GLY A 138 8.29 -1.34 -19.99
CA GLY A 138 7.80 -0.38 -20.97
C GLY A 138 6.29 -0.21 -20.85
N ALA A 139 5.55 -0.46 -21.93
CA ALA A 139 4.08 -0.35 -21.96
C ALA A 139 3.34 -1.65 -21.59
N GLU A 140 4.05 -2.78 -21.48
CA GLU A 140 3.43 -4.10 -21.26
C GLU A 140 3.30 -4.39 -19.77
N GLN A 141 2.10 -4.79 -19.33
CA GLN A 141 1.90 -5.32 -17.98
C GLN A 141 2.42 -6.76 -17.91
N VAL A 142 3.48 -6.96 -17.13
CA VAL A 142 4.13 -8.27 -17.00
C VAL A 142 3.64 -9.05 -15.77
N LYS A 143 3.07 -8.35 -14.79
CA LYS A 143 2.58 -8.97 -13.55
C LYS A 143 1.44 -8.16 -12.94
N ARG A 144 0.45 -8.89 -12.44
CA ARG A 144 -0.56 -8.38 -11.52
C ARG A 144 -0.66 -9.36 -10.35
N ALA A 145 -0.33 -8.89 -9.15
CA ALA A 145 -0.42 -9.69 -7.94
C ALA A 145 -1.32 -9.00 -6.92
N LEU A 146 -2.38 -9.69 -6.49
CA LEU A 146 -3.15 -9.29 -5.33
C LEU A 146 -2.47 -9.93 -4.10
N VAL A 147 -1.98 -9.10 -3.18
CA VAL A 147 -1.15 -9.53 -2.07
C VAL A 147 -1.70 -8.99 -0.77
N ARG A 148 -1.79 -9.86 0.23
CA ARG A 148 -2.06 -9.52 1.61
C ARG A 148 -0.75 -9.47 2.39
N TYR A 149 -0.43 -8.29 2.91
CA TYR A 149 0.69 -8.07 3.80
C TYR A 149 0.21 -7.98 5.24
N ALA A 150 0.78 -8.81 6.12
CA ALA A 150 0.68 -8.64 7.56
C ALA A 150 1.96 -7.94 8.05
N LEU A 151 1.86 -6.66 8.43
CA LEU A 151 3.00 -5.82 8.79
C LEU A 151 2.99 -5.50 10.28
N LYS A 152 4.16 -5.56 10.92
CA LYS A 152 4.34 -5.07 12.29
C LYS A 152 4.61 -3.57 12.26
N VAL A 153 3.96 -2.86 13.16
CA VAL A 153 4.18 -1.43 13.39
C VAL A 153 4.52 -1.23 14.85
N VAL A 154 5.53 -0.42 15.12
CA VAL A 154 5.99 -0.11 16.48
C VAL A 154 6.00 1.39 16.70
N ARG A 155 5.82 1.82 17.94
CA ARG A 155 6.11 3.21 18.34
C ARG A 155 7.62 3.43 18.27
N MET A 156 8.04 4.51 17.60
CA MET A 156 9.42 4.94 17.47
C MET A 156 9.49 6.47 17.46
N ASP A 157 9.19 7.06 18.61
CA ASP A 157 9.18 8.51 18.84
C ASP A 157 10.51 8.98 19.43
N VAL A 158 11.57 8.93 18.61
CA VAL A 158 12.95 9.27 19.01
C VAL A 158 13.40 10.61 18.42
N ASP A 159 13.06 10.86 17.15
CA ASP A 159 13.42 12.06 16.41
C ASP A 159 12.21 12.52 15.57
N PRO A 160 11.34 13.39 16.13
CA PRO A 160 10.15 13.88 15.45
C PRO A 160 10.43 14.74 14.21
N GLU A 161 11.61 15.35 14.10
CA GLU A 161 11.97 16.15 12.92
C GLU A 161 12.14 15.27 11.68
N ARG A 162 12.62 14.03 11.87
CA ARG A 162 12.79 13.04 10.81
C ARG A 162 11.62 12.06 10.71
N ASN A 163 10.94 11.79 11.82
CA ASN A 163 9.79 10.90 11.88
C ASN A 163 8.64 11.55 12.66
N PRO A 164 7.85 12.42 12.02
CA PRO A 164 6.74 13.12 12.69
C PRO A 164 5.59 12.19 13.07
N PHE A 165 5.54 10.96 12.57
CA PHE A 165 4.52 9.98 12.95
C PHE A 165 4.81 9.32 14.30
N GLY A 166 6.08 9.31 14.75
CA GLY A 166 6.49 8.53 15.93
C GLY A 166 6.22 7.03 15.79
N LEU A 167 6.12 6.52 14.55
CA LEU A 167 5.84 5.13 14.21
C LEU A 167 6.91 4.59 13.26
N ALA A 168 7.14 3.28 13.30
CA ALA A 168 8.04 2.59 12.39
C ALA A 168 7.48 1.24 11.96
N LEU A 169 7.75 0.85 10.71
CA LEU A 169 7.52 -0.50 10.24
C LEU A 169 8.63 -1.43 10.74
N ASP A 170 8.22 -2.53 11.33
CA ASP A 170 9.09 -3.65 11.72
C ASP A 170 8.91 -4.85 10.77
N CYS A 171 8.60 -4.53 9.51
CA CYS A 171 8.42 -5.46 8.39
C CYS A 171 7.31 -6.49 8.65
N HIS A 172 7.54 -7.78 8.40
CA HIS A 172 6.46 -8.77 8.33
C HIS A 172 6.12 -9.38 9.71
N ALA A 173 4.84 -9.41 10.05
CA ALA A 173 4.30 -10.22 11.13
C ALA A 173 4.12 -11.69 10.68
N ARG A 174 3.78 -11.88 9.40
CA ARG A 174 3.66 -13.18 8.71
C ARG A 174 4.11 -13.01 7.26
N ALA A 175 4.45 -14.11 6.60
CA ALA A 175 4.81 -14.10 5.19
C ALA A 175 3.68 -13.47 4.34
N PRO A 176 4.00 -12.69 3.28
CA PRO A 176 2.99 -12.17 2.37
C PRO A 176 2.16 -13.27 1.72
N GLU A 177 0.85 -13.11 1.70
CA GLU A 177 -0.10 -14.09 1.18
C GLU A 177 -0.65 -13.62 -0.17
N ARG A 178 -0.76 -14.52 -1.15
CA ARG A 178 -1.44 -14.21 -2.42
C ARG A 178 -2.96 -14.26 -2.19
N ILE A 179 -3.67 -13.24 -2.66
CA ILE A 179 -5.12 -13.22 -2.67
C ILE A 179 -5.58 -13.88 -3.97
N GLU A 180 -6.34 -14.96 -3.87
CA GLU A 180 -6.92 -15.62 -5.04
C GLU A 180 -8.05 -14.77 -5.62
N THR A 181 -8.03 -14.60 -6.94
CA THR A 181 -9.15 -14.02 -7.68
C THR A 181 -10.01 -15.16 -8.21
N PRO A 182 -11.35 -15.11 -8.07
CA PRO A 182 -12.22 -16.06 -8.78
C PRO A 182 -11.92 -16.01 -10.28
N PRO A 183 -11.95 -17.17 -10.98
CA PRO A 183 -11.81 -17.17 -12.43
C PRO A 183 -12.91 -16.29 -13.06
N PRO A 184 -12.61 -15.58 -14.16
CA PRO A 184 -13.62 -14.78 -14.84
C PRO A 184 -14.83 -15.66 -15.23
N PRO A 185 -16.05 -15.12 -15.19
CA PRO A 185 -17.23 -15.85 -15.63
C PRO A 185 -17.03 -16.32 -17.07
N ALA A 186 -17.40 -17.58 -17.33
CA ALA A 186 -17.29 -18.16 -18.67
C ALA A 186 -18.03 -17.26 -19.68
N PRO A 187 -17.46 -17.03 -20.87
CA PRO A 187 -18.16 -16.27 -21.90
C PRO A 187 -19.52 -16.93 -22.17
N PRO A 188 -20.59 -16.16 -22.38
CA PRO A 188 -21.90 -16.71 -22.66
C PRO A 188 -21.79 -17.64 -23.87
N GLY A 189 -22.04 -18.93 -23.63
CA GLY A 189 -22.00 -19.95 -24.66
C GLY A 189 -22.90 -19.50 -25.81
N ARG A 190 -22.33 -19.42 -27.01
CA ARG A 190 -23.09 -19.22 -28.23
C ARG A 190 -24.19 -20.27 -28.25
N ALA A 191 -25.44 -19.84 -28.11
CA ALA A 191 -26.60 -20.70 -28.22
C ALA A 191 -26.39 -21.58 -29.46
N ALA A 192 -26.38 -22.89 -29.27
CA ALA A 192 -26.38 -23.83 -30.38
C ALA A 192 -27.60 -23.45 -31.23
N SER A 193 -27.34 -22.89 -32.42
CA SER A 193 -28.35 -22.69 -33.43
C SER A 193 -28.94 -24.06 -33.70
N ALA A 194 -30.16 -24.30 -33.21
CA ALA A 194 -30.99 -25.41 -33.60
C ALA A 194 -31.21 -25.28 -35.11
N GLY A 195 -30.37 -25.96 -35.88
CA GLY A 195 -30.54 -26.13 -37.30
C GLY A 195 -31.79 -26.96 -37.52
N SER A 196 -32.83 -26.28 -38.01
CA SER A 196 -33.98 -26.89 -38.65
C SER A 196 -33.52 -27.88 -39.72
N ASN A 197 -34.02 -29.12 -39.67
CA ASN A 197 -34.30 -29.92 -40.85
C ASN A 197 -35.40 -30.93 -40.50
N LEU A 198 -36.64 -30.52 -40.82
CA LEU A 198 -37.80 -31.38 -41.00
C LEU A 198 -37.91 -31.76 -42.48
N GLN A 199 -37.72 -33.02 -42.83
CA GLN A 199 -38.25 -33.74 -44.02
C GLN A 199 -37.56 -35.12 -44.01
N GLY A 200 -38.18 -36.30 -44.17
CA GLY A 200 -39.51 -36.75 -44.53
C GLY A 200 -39.36 -38.21 -45.00
N ASP A 201 -40.44 -38.97 -44.83
CA ASP A 201 -40.78 -40.25 -45.49
C ASP A 201 -40.22 -41.60 -44.97
N THR A 202 -41.12 -42.27 -44.24
CA THR A 202 -41.36 -43.74 -44.19
C THR A 202 -41.77 -44.31 -45.57
N PRO A 203 -41.92 -45.64 -45.78
CA PRO A 203 -42.05 -46.75 -44.84
C PRO A 203 -40.90 -47.78 -44.82
#